data_AF-A0A7V1IK87-F1
#
_entry.id   AF-A0A7V1IK87-F1
#
_cell.length_a   1.000
_cell.length_b   1.000
_cell.length_c   1.000
_cell.angle_alpha   90.00
_cell.angle_beta   90.00
_cell.angle_gamma   90.00
#
_symmetry.space_group_name_H-M   'P 1'
#
loop_
_entity.id
_entity.type
_entity.pdbx_description
1 polymer ?
#
loop_
_entity_poly.entity_id
_entity_poly.type
_entity_poly.pdbx_seq_one_letter_code
_entity_poly.pdbx_strand_id
1 'polypeptide(L)'
;MSLWDVFKEPAEEAWRGRSLLSIFSELERGEVRLGVAGRIRGGADVRSCLEGGVDFVLPGRAAILHHDLPERIRSDPDFTAIETPVSADYLRQEGLGEKFIEYMSSWAGFVEPGPEEETR
;
A
#
# COMPACT_ATOMS: atom_id res chain seq x y z
N MET A 1 8.21 -5.58 -11.76
CA MET A 1 7.05 -5.83 -10.87
C MET A 1 6.10 -4.66 -10.95
N SER A 2 4.78 -4.94 -10.95
CA SER A 2 3.79 -3.89 -10.83
C SER A 2 4.02 -3.17 -9.51
N LEU A 3 4.42 -1.89 -9.58
CA LEU A 3 4.50 -1.01 -8.41
C LEU A 3 3.10 -0.67 -7.85
N TRP A 4 2.05 -1.10 -8.54
CA TRP A 4 0.68 -0.62 -8.33
C TRP A 4 -0.27 -1.67 -7.77
N ASP A 5 -0.01 -2.95 -8.01
CA ASP A 5 -0.84 -4.09 -7.56
C ASP A 5 -0.02 -5.39 -7.57
N VAL A 6 0.31 -5.91 -6.39
CA VAL A 6 1.08 -7.16 -6.22
C VAL A 6 0.25 -8.42 -6.51
N PHE A 7 -1.08 -8.31 -6.47
CA PHE A 7 -2.01 -9.44 -6.61
C PHE A 7 -2.47 -9.66 -8.07
N LYS A 8 -1.98 -8.82 -8.99
CA LYS A 8 -2.38 -8.88 -10.39
C LYS A 8 -1.82 -10.12 -11.10
N GLU A 9 -2.63 -10.71 -11.98
CA GLU A 9 -2.16 -11.70 -12.95
C GLU A 9 -1.37 -11.05 -14.11
N PRO A 10 -0.47 -11.81 -14.76
CA PRO A 10 0.15 -11.41 -16.02
C PRO A 10 -0.86 -11.02 -17.09
N ALA A 11 -0.48 -10.10 -17.97
CA ALA A 11 -1.34 -9.69 -19.09
C ALA A 11 -1.33 -10.74 -20.23
N GLU A 12 -0.25 -11.50 -20.32
CA GLU A 12 -0.05 -12.54 -21.32
C GLU A 12 -0.89 -13.79 -20.99
N GLU A 13 -1.73 -14.20 -21.94
CA GLU A 13 -2.65 -15.34 -21.79
C GLU A 13 -1.93 -16.63 -21.35
N ALA A 14 -0.70 -16.83 -21.83
CA ALA A 14 0.13 -18.00 -21.54
C ALA A 14 0.46 -18.17 -20.04
N TRP A 15 0.27 -17.13 -19.23
CA TRP A 15 0.63 -17.12 -17.81
C TRP A 15 -0.57 -16.86 -16.90
N ARG A 16 -1.80 -16.92 -17.41
CA ARG A 16 -3.02 -16.80 -16.60
C ARG A 16 -3.12 -17.87 -15.52
N GLY A 17 -3.80 -17.55 -14.42
CA GLY A 17 -3.95 -18.42 -13.26
C GLY A 17 -2.72 -18.47 -12.36
N ARG A 18 -1.67 -17.69 -12.69
CA ARG A 18 -0.53 -17.42 -11.83
C ARG A 18 -0.53 -15.95 -11.43
N SER A 19 -0.15 -15.66 -10.19
CA SER A 19 0.13 -14.28 -9.80
C SER A 19 1.49 -13.84 -10.35
N LEU A 20 1.65 -12.54 -10.63
CA LEU A 20 2.97 -11.98 -10.94
C LEU A 20 3.97 -12.28 -9.82
N LEU A 21 3.53 -12.25 -8.56
CA LEU A 21 4.32 -12.61 -7.40
C LEU A 21 4.96 -13.99 -7.55
N SER A 22 4.16 -15.01 -7.89
CA SER A 22 4.65 -16.39 -8.03
C SER A 22 5.77 -16.50 -9.07
N ILE A 23 5.61 -15.82 -10.22
CA ILE A 23 6.59 -15.86 -11.32
C ILE A 23 7.93 -15.26 -10.87
N PHE A 24 7.91 -14.11 -10.19
CA PHE A 24 9.15 -13.47 -9.72
C PHE A 24 9.79 -14.22 -8.54
N SER A 25 9.00 -14.85 -7.68
CA SER A 25 9.50 -15.62 -6.54
C SER A 25 10.27 -16.89 -6.95
N GLU A 26 9.91 -17.48 -8.10
CA GLU A 26 10.51 -18.71 -8.63
C GLU A 26 11.79 -18.49 -9.44
N LEU A 27 12.18 -17.25 -9.71
CA LEU A 27 13.42 -16.96 -10.41
C LEU A 27 14.64 -17.40 -9.59
N GLU A 28 15.69 -17.87 -10.26
CA GLU A 28 16.98 -18.11 -9.61
C GLU A 28 17.63 -16.77 -9.27
N ARG A 29 17.44 -16.31 -8.03
CA ARG A 29 17.88 -14.98 -7.56
C ARG A 29 19.25 -14.94 -6.90
N GLY A 30 19.83 -16.10 -6.58
CA GLY A 30 21.01 -16.18 -5.71
C GLY A 30 20.76 -15.44 -4.40
N GLU A 31 21.64 -14.49 -4.06
CA GLU A 31 21.55 -13.69 -2.83
C GLU A 31 20.66 -12.43 -2.95
N VAL A 32 20.03 -12.20 -4.11
CA VAL A 32 19.23 -10.99 -4.34
C VAL A 32 17.88 -11.11 -3.65
N ARG A 33 17.66 -10.28 -2.64
CA ARG A 33 16.37 -10.18 -1.93
C ARG A 33 15.28 -9.54 -2.79
N LEU A 34 14.07 -10.07 -2.69
CA LEU A 34 12.88 -9.65 -3.42
C LEU A 34 11.93 -8.90 -2.49
N GLY A 35 11.56 -7.68 -2.86
CA GLY A 35 10.58 -6.89 -2.12
C GLY A 35 9.40 -6.45 -2.98
N VAL A 36 8.21 -6.39 -2.41
CA VAL A 36 6.97 -6.10 -3.15
C VAL A 36 6.20 -4.91 -2.62
N ALA A 37 5.51 -4.21 -3.52
CA ALA A 37 4.68 -3.06 -3.24
C ALA A 37 3.38 -3.13 -4.06
N GLY A 38 2.38 -2.33 -3.68
CA GLY A 38 1.12 -2.19 -4.40
C GLY A 38 -0.04 -2.91 -3.70
N ARG A 39 -1.12 -2.16 -3.42
CA ARG A 39 -2.37 -2.61 -2.76
C ARG A 39 -2.23 -3.39 -1.44
N ILE A 40 -1.10 -3.30 -0.75
CA ILE A 40 -0.95 -3.81 0.62
C ILE A 40 -1.65 -2.84 1.59
N ARG A 41 -2.74 -3.28 2.21
CA ARG A 41 -3.61 -2.49 3.10
C ARG A 41 -3.50 -2.88 4.57
N GLY A 42 -3.13 -4.13 4.86
CA GLY A 42 -3.14 -4.64 6.23
C GLY A 42 -2.32 -5.91 6.44
N GLY A 43 -2.45 -6.49 7.63
CA GLY A 43 -1.70 -7.67 8.06
C GLY A 43 -1.96 -8.91 7.20
N ALA A 44 -3.19 -9.10 6.73
CA ALA A 44 -3.53 -10.20 5.81
C ALA A 44 -2.75 -10.11 4.48
N ASP A 45 -2.64 -8.92 3.89
CA ASP A 45 -1.89 -8.70 2.65
C ASP A 45 -0.39 -8.90 2.87
N VAL A 46 0.15 -8.40 3.98
CA VAL A 46 1.55 -8.58 4.37
C VAL A 46 1.87 -10.07 4.50
N ARG A 47 1.03 -10.83 5.21
CA ARG A 47 1.18 -12.27 5.38
C ARG A 47 1.17 -13.00 4.03
N SER A 48 0.18 -12.72 3.18
CA SER A 48 0.07 -13.29 1.84
C SER A 48 1.31 -13.02 0.99
N CYS A 49 1.86 -11.80 1.03
CA CYS A 49 3.08 -11.46 0.32
C CYS A 49 4.29 -12.25 0.83
N LEU A 50 4.49 -12.32 2.16
CA LEU A 50 5.60 -13.03 2.79
C LEU A 50 5.53 -14.55 2.52
N GLU A 51 4.35 -15.14 2.63
CA GLU A 51 4.10 -16.55 2.27
C GLU A 51 4.38 -16.83 0.78
N GLY A 52 4.24 -15.81 -0.08
CA GLY A 52 4.61 -15.85 -1.49
C GLY A 52 6.12 -15.80 -1.79
N GLY A 53 6.98 -15.92 -0.76
CA GLY A 53 8.43 -16.07 -0.94
C GLY A 53 9.20 -14.76 -1.15
N VAL A 54 8.62 -13.64 -0.72
CA VAL A 54 9.31 -12.34 -0.73
C VAL A 54 10.05 -12.10 0.59
N ASP A 55 11.12 -11.32 0.51
CA ASP A 55 11.98 -10.99 1.65
C ASP A 55 11.49 -9.77 2.44
N PHE A 56 10.75 -8.84 1.80
CA PHE A 56 10.19 -7.66 2.45
C PHE A 56 8.95 -7.12 1.72
N VAL A 57 8.09 -6.42 2.47
CA VAL A 57 6.84 -5.82 1.97
C VAL A 57 6.89 -4.31 2.17
N LEU A 58 6.49 -3.55 1.14
CA LEU A 58 6.57 -2.09 1.11
C LEU A 58 5.14 -1.50 1.00
N PRO A 59 4.42 -1.37 2.12
CA PRO A 59 3.12 -0.70 2.13
C PRO A 59 3.29 0.79 1.81
N GLY A 60 2.62 1.24 0.74
CA GLY A 60 2.64 2.66 0.34
C GLY A 60 1.57 3.46 1.07
N ARG A 61 0.37 3.56 0.48
CA ARG A 61 -0.76 4.34 1.04
C ARG A 61 -1.13 3.95 2.47
N ALA A 62 -1.07 2.66 2.82
CA ALA A 62 -1.37 2.22 4.17
C ALA A 62 -0.38 2.80 5.21
N ALA A 63 0.90 2.93 4.86
CA ALA A 63 1.91 3.53 5.74
C ALA A 63 1.82 5.06 5.81
N ILE A 64 1.25 5.71 4.78
CA ILE A 64 0.90 7.14 4.85
C ILE A 64 -0.25 7.37 5.83
N LEU A 65 -1.22 6.45 5.86
CA LEU A 65 -2.41 6.55 6.71
C LEU A 65 -2.19 6.08 8.15
N HIS A 66 -1.13 5.31 8.39
CA HIS A 66 -0.78 4.74 9.70
C HIS A 66 0.74 4.74 9.82
N HIS A 67 1.32 5.76 10.46
CA HIS A 67 2.77 5.85 10.64
C HIS A 67 3.34 4.67 11.46
N ASP A 68 2.50 4.07 12.30
CA ASP A 68 2.78 2.94 13.18
C ASP A 68 2.27 1.59 12.60
N LEU A 69 1.99 1.51 11.30
CA LEU A 69 1.42 0.33 10.64
C LEU A 69 2.09 -1.01 11.04
N PRO A 70 3.44 -1.14 11.11
CA PRO A 70 4.06 -2.39 11.54
C PRO A 70 3.70 -2.77 12.98
N GLU A 71 3.63 -1.80 13.89
CA GLU A 71 3.27 -2.03 15.29
C GLU A 71 1.79 -2.36 15.46
N ARG A 72 0.92 -1.75 14.63
CA ARG A 72 -0.50 -2.09 14.54
C ARG A 72 -0.68 -3.55 14.10
N ILE A 73 -0.02 -3.95 13.02
CA ILE A 73 -0.06 -5.34 12.51
C ILE A 73 0.56 -6.32 13.51
N ARG A 74 1.63 -5.94 14.20
CA ARG A 74 2.26 -6.79 15.24
C ARG A 74 1.31 -7.03 16.41
N SER A 75 0.51 -6.02 16.78
CA SER A 75 -0.44 -6.09 17.90
C SER A 75 -1.76 -6.77 17.50
N ASP A 76 -2.20 -6.55 16.26
CA ASP A 76 -3.38 -7.14 15.63
C ASP A 76 -3.00 -7.62 14.21
N PRO A 77 -2.73 -8.92 14.03
CA PRO A 77 -2.34 -9.48 12.73
C PRO A 77 -3.37 -9.32 11.60
N ASP A 78 -4.61 -8.96 11.93
CA ASP A 78 -5.68 -8.72 10.95
C ASP A 78 -5.98 -7.22 10.77
N PHE A 79 -5.18 -6.36 11.39
CA PHE A 79 -5.28 -4.91 11.23
C PHE A 79 -5.28 -4.50 9.77
N THR A 80 -6.20 -3.61 9.41
CA THR A 80 -6.31 -3.02 8.07
C THR A 80 -6.33 -1.50 8.20
N ALA A 81 -5.54 -0.82 7.38
CA ALA A 81 -5.50 0.63 7.37
C ALA A 81 -6.89 1.23 7.07
N ILE A 82 -7.18 2.38 7.67
CA ILE A 82 -8.40 3.15 7.42
C ILE A 82 -8.64 3.41 5.92
N GLU A 83 -9.90 3.49 5.52
CA GLU A 83 -10.30 3.83 4.16
C GLU A 83 -10.15 5.33 3.88
N THR A 84 -9.93 5.66 2.61
CA THR A 84 -9.90 7.04 2.11
C THR A 84 -11.26 7.41 1.49
N PRO A 85 -11.65 8.70 1.46
CA PRO A 85 -10.86 9.86 1.87
C PRO A 85 -10.74 9.99 3.40
N VAL A 86 -9.64 10.59 3.85
CA VAL A 86 -9.44 11.00 5.26
C VAL A 86 -9.32 12.52 5.35
N SER A 87 -9.58 13.09 6.53
CA SER A 87 -9.41 14.53 6.74
C SER A 87 -7.92 14.94 6.71
N ALA A 88 -7.65 16.21 6.36
CA ALA A 88 -6.32 16.78 6.48
C ALA A 88 -5.80 16.74 7.94
N ASP A 89 -6.69 16.93 8.91
CA ASP A 89 -6.35 16.86 10.34
C ASP A 89 -5.92 15.46 10.78
N TYR A 90 -6.54 14.41 10.23
CA TYR A 90 -6.08 13.04 10.46
C TYR A 90 -4.65 12.85 9.97
N LEU A 91 -4.34 13.31 8.76
CA LEU A 91 -2.99 13.22 8.20
C LEU A 91 -1.95 14.01 9.00
N ARG A 92 -2.32 15.16 9.56
CA ARG A 92 -1.45 15.91 10.50
C ARG A 92 -1.16 15.10 11.76
N GLN A 93 -2.16 14.41 12.30
CA GLN A 93 -1.98 13.54 13.47
C GLN A 93 -1.09 12.33 13.16
N GLU A 94 -1.13 11.82 11.93
CA GLU A 94 -0.21 10.80 11.41
C GLU A 94 1.19 11.36 11.08
N GLY A 95 1.45 12.66 11.32
CA GLY A 95 2.76 13.27 11.22
C GLY A 95 3.11 13.85 9.85
N LEU A 96 2.14 13.96 8.93
CA LEU A 96 2.38 14.56 7.63
C LEU A 96 2.45 16.09 7.75
N GLY A 97 3.45 16.70 7.11
CA GLY A 97 3.55 18.15 7.00
C GLY A 97 2.62 18.73 5.92
N GLU A 98 2.25 20.01 6.07
CA GLU A 98 1.27 20.71 5.20
C GLU A 98 1.52 20.52 3.70
N LYS A 99 2.75 20.73 3.22
CA LYS A 99 3.09 20.56 1.79
C LYS A 99 2.82 19.15 1.27
N PHE A 100 3.02 18.14 2.12
CA PHE A 100 2.76 16.75 1.73
C PHE A 100 1.27 16.44 1.74
N ILE A 101 0.51 17.02 2.69
CA ILE A 101 -0.96 16.96 2.69
C ILE A 101 -1.52 17.62 1.44
N GLU A 102 -1.07 18.82 1.08
CA GLU A 102 -1.46 19.50 -0.16
C GLU A 102 -1.20 18.64 -1.40
N TYR A 103 -0.03 18.00 -1.47
CA TYR A 103 0.28 17.05 -2.54
C TYR A 103 -0.66 15.84 -2.54
N MET A 104 -0.95 15.25 -1.37
CA MET A 104 -1.91 14.15 -1.24
C MET A 104 -3.33 14.55 -1.64
N SER A 105 -3.76 15.80 -1.39
CA SER A 105 -5.07 16.31 -1.80
C SER A 105 -5.24 16.36 -3.32
N SER A 106 -4.16 16.33 -4.09
CA SER A 106 -4.23 16.18 -5.56
C SER A 106 -4.64 14.76 -6.00
N TRP A 107 -4.56 13.78 -5.10
CA TRP A 107 -4.97 12.40 -5.38
C TRP A 107 -6.47 12.27 -5.13
N ALA A 108 -7.24 12.09 -6.22
CA ALA A 108 -8.69 11.96 -6.15
C ALA A 108 -9.12 10.89 -5.13
N GLY A 109 -9.95 11.30 -4.17
CA GLY A 109 -10.49 10.43 -3.13
C GLY A 109 -9.52 10.05 -2.01
N PHE A 110 -8.33 10.66 -1.93
CA PHE A 110 -7.38 10.40 -0.85
C PHE A 110 -7.60 11.28 0.38
N VAL A 111 -7.76 12.59 0.19
CA VAL A 111 -8.09 13.56 1.24
C VAL A 111 -9.51 14.06 1.01
N GLU A 112 -10.26 14.28 2.09
CA GLU A 112 -11.57 14.92 2.03
C GLU A 112 -11.44 16.30 1.35
N PRO A 113 -12.38 16.70 0.47
CA PRO A 113 -12.38 18.03 -0.08
C PRO A 113 -12.50 19.05 1.07
N GLY A 114 -11.67 20.09 1.04
CA GLY A 114 -11.84 21.21 1.96
C GLY A 114 -13.22 21.86 1.78
N PRO A 115 -13.71 22.64 2.76
CA PRO A 115 -14.93 23.41 2.58
C PRO A 115 -14.81 24.22 1.29
N GLU A 116 -15.80 24.08 0.40
CA GLU A 116 -15.87 24.90 -0.80
C GLU A 116 -15.84 26.37 -0.36
N GLU A 117 -14.82 27.12 -0.76
CA GLU A 117 -14.87 28.58 -0.65
C GLU A 117 -16.00 29.03 -1.58
N GLU A 118 -17.15 29.30 -0.96
CA GLU A 118 -18.33 29.88 -1.59
C GLU A 118 -17.88 31.16 -2.27
N THR A 119 -17.67 31.07 -3.58
CA THR A 119 -17.14 32.15 -4.40
C THR A 119 -18.12 33.31 -4.30
N ARG A 120 -17.69 34.37 -3.62
CA ARG A 120 -18.41 35.64 -3.49
C ARG A 120 -18.09 36.57 -4.65
#